data_AF-A0A2Z6GBZ6-F1
#
_entry.id   AF-A0A2Z6GBZ6-F1
#
_cell.length_a   1.000
_cell.length_b   1.000
_cell.length_c   1.000
_cell.angle_alpha   90.00
_cell.angle_beta   90.00
_cell.angle_gamma   90.00
#
_symmetry.space_group_name_H-M   'P 1'
#
loop_
_entity.id
_entity.type
_entity.pdbx_description
1 polymer ?
#
loop_
_entity_poly.entity_id
_entity_poly.type
_entity_poly.pdbx_seq_one_letter_code
_entity_poly.pdbx_strand_id
1 'polypeptide(L)'
;MVAGSTSLPFELQAFAERVVAALQQEAVNFSAGAATPKITLAAVQFTQVIDPGNQLPGYQGVWRNARNDRCGVLTINSDRSVYAEYDLFCPHPRDERWFVEMVTAWGREDDLRSEATLIPNM
;
A
#
# COMPACT_ATOMS: atom_id res chain seq x y z
N MET A 1 16.86 9.69 14.08
CA MET A 1 15.63 10.41 14.47
C MET A 1 14.46 9.60 13.96
N VAL A 2 13.65 9.01 14.84
CA VAL A 2 12.39 8.36 14.43
C VAL A 2 11.39 9.50 14.33
N ALA A 3 11.01 9.88 13.12
CA ALA A 3 9.95 10.87 12.93
C ALA A 3 8.69 10.34 13.61
N GLY A 4 8.09 11.15 14.48
CA GLY A 4 6.85 10.78 15.17
C GLY A 4 5.76 10.48 14.14
N SER A 5 5.00 9.42 14.37
CA SER A 5 3.82 9.10 13.58
C SER A 5 2.92 10.33 13.53
N THR A 6 2.80 10.95 12.35
CA THR A 6 2.00 12.15 12.13
C THR A 6 0.67 11.73 11.50
N SER A 7 -0.44 12.34 11.90
CA SER A 7 -1.72 12.12 11.23
C SER A 7 -1.67 12.68 9.80
N LEU A 8 -2.16 11.91 8.82
CA LEU A 8 -2.31 12.38 7.45
C LEU A 8 -3.27 13.59 7.41
N PRO A 9 -3.00 14.65 6.62
CA PRO A 9 -3.92 15.77 6.46
C PRO A 9 -5.30 15.34 5.96
N PHE A 10 -6.34 16.06 6.39
CA PHE A 10 -7.73 15.73 6.09
C PHE A 10 -8.01 15.70 4.58
N GLU A 11 -7.41 16.60 3.81
CA GLU A 11 -7.56 16.68 2.36
C GLU A 11 -6.99 15.46 1.62
N LEU A 12 -6.01 14.76 2.21
CA LEU A 12 -5.43 13.56 1.62
C LEU A 12 -6.13 12.28 2.09
N GLN A 13 -6.95 12.35 3.15
CA GLN A 13 -7.56 11.18 3.76
C GLN A 13 -8.46 10.43 2.78
N ALA A 14 -9.36 11.14 2.09
CA ALA A 14 -10.28 10.51 1.13
C ALA A 14 -9.53 9.82 -0.02
N PHE A 15 -8.44 10.42 -0.50
CA PHE A 15 -7.62 9.81 -1.56
C PHE A 15 -6.87 8.58 -1.03
N ALA A 16 -6.25 8.67 0.15
CA ALA A 16 -5.57 7.54 0.77
C ALA A 16 -6.52 6.37 1.06
N GLU A 17 -7.76 6.64 1.47
CA GLU A 17 -8.80 5.61 1.62
C GLU A 17 -9.10 4.90 0.30
N ARG A 18 -9.18 5.62 -0.83
CA ARG A 18 -9.35 5.00 -2.16
C ARG A 18 -8.16 4.11 -2.54
N VAL A 19 -6.94 4.55 -2.24
CA VAL A 19 -5.71 3.77 -2.50
C VAL A 19 -5.71 2.47 -1.69
N VAL A 20 -6.03 2.56 -0.40
CA VAL A 20 -6.15 1.39 0.48
C VAL A 20 -7.27 0.45 0.02
N ALA A 21 -8.41 0.99 -0.42
CA ALA A 21 -9.50 0.19 -0.95
C ALA A 21 -9.10 -0.55 -2.24
N ALA A 22 -8.34 0.09 -3.13
CA ALA A 22 -7.82 -0.54 -4.34
C ALA A 22 -6.86 -1.70 -4.00
N LEU A 23 -5.90 -1.49 -3.09
CA LEU A 23 -5.03 -2.57 -2.59
C LEU A 23 -5.83 -3.71 -1.97
N GLN A 24 -6.82 -3.40 -1.12
CA GLN A 24 -7.65 -4.41 -0.47
C GLN A 24 -8.44 -5.23 -1.48
N GLN A 25 -9.00 -4.59 -2.51
CA GLN A 25 -9.75 -5.27 -3.57
C GLN A 25 -8.83 -6.19 -4.39
N GLU A 26 -7.64 -5.72 -4.73
CA GLU A 26 -6.65 -6.54 -5.45
C GLU A 26 -6.21 -7.73 -4.58
N ALA A 27 -6.00 -7.51 -3.28
CA ALA A 27 -5.69 -8.59 -2.36
C ALA A 27 -6.81 -9.63 -2.29
N VAL A 28 -8.08 -9.21 -2.27
CA VAL A 28 -9.24 -10.13 -2.33
C VAL A 28 -9.26 -10.93 -3.64
N ASN A 29 -8.88 -10.32 -4.77
CA ASN A 29 -8.87 -10.99 -6.07
C ASN A 29 -7.80 -12.11 -6.14
N PHE A 30 -6.67 -11.91 -5.45
CA PHE A 30 -5.45 -12.70 -5.56
C PHE A 30 -5.04 -13.46 -4.29
N SER A 31 -5.88 -13.51 -3.25
CA SER A 31 -5.64 -14.35 -2.07
C SER A 31 -6.85 -15.23 -1.77
N ALA A 32 -6.62 -16.37 -1.10
CA ALA A 32 -7.67 -17.33 -0.78
C ALA A 32 -8.13 -17.19 0.68
N GLY A 33 -9.35 -16.70 0.88
CA GLY A 33 -10.09 -16.79 2.15
C GLY A 33 -9.32 -16.22 3.35
N ALA A 34 -8.97 -17.07 4.32
CA ALA A 34 -8.33 -16.66 5.57
C ALA A 34 -6.92 -16.05 5.38
N ALA A 35 -6.30 -16.20 4.20
CA ALA A 35 -5.02 -15.59 3.88
C ALA A 35 -5.14 -14.12 3.45
N THR A 36 -6.35 -13.62 3.13
CA THR A 36 -6.52 -12.22 2.71
C THR A 36 -6.25 -11.28 3.88
N PRO A 37 -5.22 -10.41 3.81
CA PRO A 37 -4.96 -9.46 4.86
C PRO A 37 -6.05 -8.37 4.87
N LYS A 38 -6.25 -7.79 6.06
CA LYS A 38 -7.06 -6.60 6.23
C LYS A 38 -6.18 -5.36 6.10
N ILE A 39 -6.11 -4.80 4.90
CA ILE A 39 -5.35 -3.59 4.59
C ILE A 39 -6.21 -2.38 4.97
N THR A 40 -5.76 -1.58 5.94
CA THR A 40 -6.52 -0.41 6.41
C THR A 40 -5.65 0.82 6.52
N LEU A 41 -6.23 1.99 6.26
CA LEU A 41 -5.55 3.27 6.41
C LEU A 41 -5.19 3.54 7.88
N ALA A 42 -6.04 3.13 8.82
CA ALA A 42 -5.82 3.31 10.25
C ALA A 42 -4.59 2.55 10.78
N ALA A 43 -4.15 1.50 10.09
CA ALA A 43 -2.94 0.74 10.44
C ALA A 43 -1.65 1.37 9.88
N VAL A 44 -1.75 2.43 9.08
CA VAL A 44 -0.59 3.11 8.50
C VAL A 44 0.05 4.04 9.52
N GLN A 45 1.36 3.90 9.70
CA GLN A 45 2.17 4.85 10.45
C GLN A 45 2.80 5.84 9.47
N PHE A 46 2.29 7.08 9.44
CA PHE A 46 2.80 8.10 8.53
C PHE A 46 3.92 8.94 9.13
N THR A 47 4.85 9.32 8.26
CA THR A 47 5.87 10.33 8.49
C THR A 47 5.76 11.36 7.36
N GLN A 48 5.70 12.64 7.71
CA GLN A 48 5.85 13.69 6.71
C GLN A 48 7.32 13.75 6.26
N VAL A 49 7.54 13.79 4.96
CA VAL A 49 8.85 13.89 4.32
C VAL A 49 8.89 15.13 3.43
N ILE A 50 10.09 15.63 3.13
CA ILE A 50 10.28 16.70 2.14
C ILE A 50 10.72 16.05 0.83
N ASP A 51 9.97 16.33 -0.23
CA ASP A 51 10.32 15.89 -1.58
C ASP A 51 11.58 16.63 -2.04
N PRO A 52 12.69 15.93 -2.35
CA PRO A 52 13.94 16.59 -2.73
C PRO A 52 13.81 17.36 -4.05
N GLY A 53 12.90 16.96 -4.95
CA GLY A 53 12.77 17.53 -6.29
C GLY A 53 12.16 18.94 -6.32
N ASN A 54 11.33 19.28 -5.33
CA ASN A 54 10.63 20.57 -5.28
C ASN A 54 10.53 21.19 -3.88
N GLN A 55 11.08 20.53 -2.85
CA GLN A 55 11.08 20.97 -1.45
C GLN A 55 9.68 21.12 -0.82
N LEU A 56 8.65 20.52 -1.44
CA LEU A 56 7.28 20.51 -0.93
C LEU A 56 7.04 19.26 -0.06
N PRO A 57 6.07 19.31 0.87
CA PRO A 57 5.79 18.18 1.75
C PRO A 57 5.15 17.01 0.99
N GLY A 58 5.63 15.80 1.29
CA GLY A 58 5.00 14.52 0.98
C GLY A 58 4.83 13.66 2.22
N TYR A 59 4.29 12.45 2.07
CA TYR A 59 4.01 11.54 3.18
C TYR A 59 4.46 10.12 2.85
N GLN A 60 5.16 9.50 3.79
CA GLN A 60 5.51 8.08 3.73
C GLN A 60 4.83 7.35 4.87
N GLY A 61 3.99 6.39 4.52
CA GLY A 61 3.26 5.51 5.40
C GLY A 61 3.86 4.11 5.39
N VAL A 62 3.88 3.47 6.55
CA VAL A 62 4.34 2.08 6.70
C VAL A 62 3.26 1.25 7.38
N TRP A 63 2.94 0.10 6.80
CA TRP A 63 2.22 -0.97 7.49
C TRP A 63 3.19 -1.93 8.17
N ARG A 64 2.82 -2.39 9.35
CA ARG A 64 3.59 -3.39 10.10
C ARG A 64 2.70 -4.54 10.54
N ASN A 65 3.23 -5.75 10.50
CA ASN A 65 2.54 -6.95 10.95
C ASN A 65 2.58 -7.06 12.50
N ALA A 66 1.98 -8.13 13.05
CA ALA A 66 1.94 -8.37 14.49
C ALA A 66 3.34 -8.56 15.14
N ARG A 67 4.37 -8.88 14.35
CA ARG A 67 5.78 -8.96 14.79
C ARG A 67 6.54 -7.65 14.60
N ASN A 68 5.86 -6.58 14.19
CA ASN A 68 6.42 -5.28 13.87
C ASN A 68 7.33 -5.27 12.61
N ASP A 69 7.31 -6.34 11.80
CA ASP A 69 7.97 -6.34 10.50
C ASP A 69 7.20 -5.44 9.52
N ARG A 70 7.91 -4.73 8.64
CA ARG A 70 7.26 -3.99 7.55
C ARG A 70 6.58 -4.98 6.61
N CYS A 71 5.33 -4.72 6.26
CA CYS A 71 4.55 -5.55 5.32
C CYS A 71 3.87 -4.74 4.21
N GLY A 72 4.25 -3.47 4.07
CA GLY A 72 3.76 -2.60 3.01
C GLY A 72 4.18 -1.15 3.23
N VAL A 73 4.06 -0.33 2.18
CA VAL A 73 4.32 1.11 2.23
C VAL A 73 3.27 1.89 1.43
N LEU A 74 3.03 3.13 1.82
CA LEU A 74 2.15 4.08 1.13
C LEU A 74 2.87 5.42 1.01
N THR A 75 3.26 5.81 -0.18
CA THR A 75 3.92 7.07 -0.46
C THR A 75 2.97 8.01 -1.19
N ILE A 76 2.71 9.18 -0.62
CA ILE A 76 2.01 10.28 -1.27
C ILE A 76 3.05 11.37 -1.53
N ASN A 77 3.37 11.59 -2.81
CA ASN A 77 4.32 12.60 -3.21
C ASN A 77 3.70 14.00 -3.11
N SER A 78 4.56 15.01 -3.13
CA SER A 78 4.18 16.41 -3.04
C SER A 78 3.26 16.89 -4.18
N ASP A 79 3.33 16.23 -5.34
CA ASP A 79 2.50 16.49 -6.52
C ASP A 79 1.18 15.70 -6.55
N ARG A 80 0.84 15.06 -5.42
CA ARG A 80 -0.32 14.17 -5.24
C ARG A 80 -0.30 12.88 -6.05
N SER A 81 0.83 12.53 -6.67
CA SER A 81 1.01 11.14 -7.12
C SER A 81 1.17 10.20 -5.92
N VAL A 82 0.73 8.96 -6.09
CA VAL A 82 0.78 7.93 -5.06
C VAL A 82 1.45 6.68 -5.58
N TYR A 83 2.15 6.00 -4.68
CA TYR A 83 2.57 4.61 -4.83
C TYR A 83 2.31 3.88 -3.53
N ALA A 84 1.76 2.69 -3.60
CA ALA A 84 1.52 1.85 -2.45
C ALA A 84 1.77 0.38 -2.80
N GLU A 85 2.29 -0.37 -1.86
CA GLU A 85 2.49 -1.82 -1.96
C GLU A 85 2.12 -2.48 -0.64
N TYR A 86 1.65 -3.73 -0.72
CA TYR A 86 1.36 -4.55 0.45
C TYR A 86 1.67 -6.03 0.17
N ASP A 87 2.43 -6.65 1.07
CA ASP A 87 2.88 -8.03 0.94
C ASP A 87 1.73 -9.03 1.17
N LEU A 88 1.58 -10.01 0.29
CA LEU A 88 0.60 -11.10 0.41
C LEU A 88 1.26 -12.45 0.69
N PHE A 89 2.34 -12.76 -0.03
CA PHE A 89 3.08 -14.02 0.04
C PHE A 89 2.18 -15.26 0.16
N CYS A 90 1.29 -15.47 -0.82
CA CYS A 90 0.38 -16.61 -0.83
C CYS A 90 0.27 -17.28 -2.21
N PRO A 91 -0.12 -18.57 -2.28
CA PRO A 91 -0.43 -19.20 -3.56
C PRO A 91 -1.57 -18.47 -4.29
N HIS A 92 -1.49 -18.40 -5.62
CA HIS A 92 -2.56 -17.80 -6.41
C HIS A 92 -3.86 -18.64 -6.31
N PRO A 93 -5.03 -18.02 -6.08
CA PRO A 93 -6.25 -18.73 -5.67
C PRO A 93 -6.87 -19.61 -6.75
N ARG A 94 -6.45 -19.46 -8.02
CA ARG A 94 -7.03 -20.17 -9.18
C ARG A 94 -6.01 -20.79 -10.14
N ASP A 95 -4.71 -20.59 -9.88
CA ASP A 95 -3.65 -21.05 -10.80
C ASP A 95 -2.39 -21.36 -9.99
N GLU A 96 -2.21 -22.62 -9.63
CA GLU A 96 -1.15 -23.09 -8.73
C GLU A 96 0.27 -22.88 -9.28
N ARG A 97 0.42 -22.53 -10.55
CA ARG A 97 1.71 -22.17 -11.16
C ARG A 97 2.23 -20.82 -10.70
N TRP A 98 1.39 -20.02 -10.05
CA TRP A 98 1.73 -18.66 -9.61
C TRP A 98 1.68 -18.52 -8.10
N PHE A 99 2.63 -17.78 -7.59
CA PHE A 99 2.68 -17.29 -6.22
C PHE A 99 2.52 -15.77 -6.24
N VAL A 100 1.68 -15.26 -5.35
CA VAL A 100 1.35 -13.83 -5.26
C VAL A 100 2.26 -13.22 -4.22
N GLU A 101 3.16 -12.35 -4.68
CA GLU A 101 4.17 -11.71 -3.84
C GLU A 101 3.53 -10.57 -3.05
N MET A 102 2.95 -9.61 -3.77
CA MET A 102 2.38 -8.40 -3.24
C MET A 102 1.27 -7.86 -4.15
N VAL A 103 0.54 -6.87 -3.65
CA VAL A 103 -0.33 -6.02 -4.46
C VAL A 103 0.18 -4.59 -4.41
N THR A 104 0.07 -3.89 -5.54
CA THR A 104 0.49 -2.50 -5.65
C THR A 104 -0.66 -1.62 -6.14
N ALA A 105 -0.61 -0.33 -5.82
CA ALA A 105 -1.50 0.68 -6.32
C ALA A 105 -0.73 1.98 -6.59
N TRP A 106 -0.97 2.62 -7.72
CA TRP A 106 -0.24 3.84 -8.11
C TRP A 106 -1.08 4.75 -8.99
N GLY A 107 -0.67 6.01 -9.07
CA GLY A 107 -1.29 6.99 -9.95
C GLY A 107 -1.63 8.28 -9.22
N ARG A 108 -2.81 8.84 -9.52
CA ARG A 108 -3.31 10.12 -8.98
C ARG A 108 -4.78 10.02 -8.62
N GLU A 109 -5.36 11.11 -8.10
CA GLU A 109 -6.77 11.15 -7.66
C GLU A 109 -7.76 10.66 -8.73
N ASP A 110 -7.52 10.98 -10.01
CA ASP A 110 -8.41 10.69 -11.15
C ASP A 110 -8.01 9.46 -11.98
N ASP A 111 -6.80 8.92 -11.78
CA ASP A 111 -6.27 7.77 -12.52
C ASP A 111 -5.47 6.90 -11.55
N LEU A 112 -6.20 6.08 -10.80
CA LEU A 112 -5.63 5.13 -9.85
C LEU A 112 -5.66 3.72 -10.48
N ARG A 113 -4.50 3.05 -10.45
CA ARG A 113 -4.33 1.68 -10.92
C ARG A 113 -3.92 0.78 -9.77
N SER A 114 -4.18 -0.51 -9.91
CA SER A 114 -3.72 -1.55 -9.00
C SER A 114 -3.41 -2.82 -9.76
N GLU A 115 -2.42 -3.58 -9.29
CA GLU A 115 -2.07 -4.88 -9.84
C GLU A 115 -1.45 -5.79 -8.77
N ALA A 116 -1.60 -7.10 -8.95
CA ALA A 116 -0.85 -8.10 -8.22
C ALA A 116 0.47 -8.43 -8.91
N THR A 117 1.54 -8.55 -8.13
CA THR A 117 2.83 -9.08 -8.60
C THR A 117 2.86 -10.59 -8.43
N LEU A 118 3.02 -11.32 -9.53
CA LEU A 118 3.05 -12.78 -9.57
C LEU A 118 4.46 -13.27 -9.90
N ILE A 119 4.90 -14.30 -9.18
CA ILE A 119 6.13 -15.04 -9.49
C ILE A 119 5.80 -16.52 -9.74
N PRO A 120 6.57 -17.24 -10.57
CA PRO A 120 6.37 -18.68 -10.75
C PRO A 120 6.48 -19.41 -9.41
N ASN A 121 5.51 -20.28 -9.13
CA ASN A 121 5.54 -21.16 -7.98
C ASN A 121 6.52 -22.31 -8.29
N MET A 122 7.56 -22.47 -7.48
CA MET A 122 8.59 -23.52 -7.65
C MET A 122 8.29 -24.77 -6.85
#